data_AF-A0A370ID15-F1
#
_entry.id   AF-A0A370ID15-F1
#
_cell.length_a   1.000
_cell.length_b   1.000
_cell.length_c   1.000
_cell.angle_alpha   90.00
_cell.angle_beta   90.00
_cell.angle_gamma   90.00
#
_symmetry.space_group_name_H-M   'P 1'
#
loop_
_entity.id
_entity.type
_entity.pdbx_description
1 polymer ?
#
loop_
_entity_poly.entity_id
_entity_poly.type
_entity_poly.pdbx_seq_one_letter_code
_entity_poly.pdbx_strand_id
1 'polypeptide(L)'
;MRVAAVMMIVLALSVSVVVGGAGAASAEVRLTTPTGDFAIGRDVLHMVDDGQRDPWRPERARELMVSMYYPARSAANHPGTRRGSGCAEGSAG
;
A
#
# COMPACT_ATOMS: atom_id res chain seq x y z
N MET A 1 8.14 47.68 -42.42
CA MET A 1 8.93 46.50 -41.97
C MET A 1 9.11 46.45 -40.45
N ARG A 2 9.35 47.58 -39.75
CA ARG A 2 9.52 47.60 -38.28
C ARG A 2 8.27 47.22 -37.48
N VAL A 3 7.08 47.63 -37.93
CA VAL A 3 5.80 47.40 -37.21
C VAL A 3 5.32 45.94 -37.31
N ALA A 4 5.56 45.27 -38.45
CA ALA A 4 5.23 43.86 -38.65
C ALA A 4 6.10 42.92 -37.80
N ALA A 5 7.36 43.28 -37.56
CA ALA A 5 8.27 42.52 -36.70
C ALA A 5 7.83 42.58 -35.22
N VAL A 6 7.36 43.74 -34.75
CA VAL A 6 6.85 43.90 -33.37
C VAL A 6 5.56 43.12 -33.16
N MET A 7 4.66 43.12 -34.15
CA MET A 7 3.41 42.36 -34.08
C MET A 7 3.63 40.83 -34.10
N MET A 8 4.62 40.34 -34.86
CA MET A 8 5.06 38.93 -34.83
C MET A 8 5.68 38.54 -33.48
N ILE A 9 6.46 39.43 -32.86
CA ILE A 9 7.05 39.18 -31.53
C ILE A 9 5.96 39.14 -30.45
N VAL A 10 4.98 40.04 -30.49
CA VAL A 10 3.86 40.07 -29.52
C VAL A 10 2.92 38.86 -29.70
N LEU A 11 2.69 38.42 -30.95
CA LEU A 11 1.88 37.22 -31.24
C LEU A 11 2.61 35.93 -30.80
N ALA A 12 3.94 35.89 -30.92
CA ALA A 12 4.73 34.74 -30.48
C ALA A 12 4.83 34.65 -28.95
N LEU A 13 4.81 35.78 -28.23
CA LEU A 13 4.90 35.79 -26.76
C LEU A 13 3.61 35.32 -26.06
N SER A 14 2.45 35.33 -26.73
CA SER A 14 1.17 35.03 -26.09
C SER A 14 0.83 33.53 -26.01
N VAL A 15 1.56 32.66 -26.72
CA VAL A 15 1.20 31.24 -26.89
C VAL A 15 1.83 30.30 -25.84
N SER A 16 2.87 30.71 -25.10
CA SER A 16 3.70 29.77 -24.34
C SER A 16 3.27 29.48 -22.89
N VAL A 17 2.13 29.96 -22.40
CA VAL A 17 1.87 29.97 -20.93
C VAL A 17 0.94 28.89 -20.38
N VAL A 18 0.56 27.86 -21.13
CA VAL A 18 -0.27 26.77 -20.59
C VAL A 18 0.28 25.39 -20.94
N VAL A 19 1.34 24.98 -20.25
CA VAL A 19 1.53 23.57 -19.86
C VAL A 19 2.12 23.56 -18.44
N GLY A 20 1.28 23.92 -17.47
CA GLY A 20 1.48 23.53 -16.09
C GLY A 20 0.89 22.14 -15.91
N GLY A 21 1.56 21.11 -16.44
CA GLY A 21 1.26 19.74 -16.07
C GLY A 21 1.63 19.58 -14.60
N ALA A 22 0.65 19.74 -13.71
CA ALA A 22 0.78 19.30 -12.33
C ALA A 22 0.96 17.79 -12.39
N GLY A 23 2.23 17.35 -12.48
CA GLY A 23 2.58 15.97 -12.22
C GLY A 23 2.03 15.67 -10.84
N ALA A 24 0.94 14.92 -10.78
CA ALA A 24 0.41 14.42 -9.53
C ALA A 24 1.51 13.51 -8.98
N ALA A 25 2.39 14.07 -8.16
CA ALA A 25 3.29 13.29 -7.34
C ALA A 25 2.36 12.38 -6.54
N SER A 26 2.33 11.09 -6.89
CA SER A 26 1.57 10.10 -6.15
C SER A 26 2.14 10.11 -4.75
N ALA A 27 1.45 10.76 -3.81
CA ALA A 27 1.84 10.76 -2.43
C ALA A 27 1.85 9.30 -1.98
N GLU A 28 3.04 8.75 -1.72
CA GLU A 28 3.16 7.35 -1.38
C GLU A 28 2.63 7.16 0.03
N VAL A 29 1.41 6.67 0.14
CA VAL A 29 0.80 6.33 1.43
C VAL A 29 1.51 5.09 1.96
N ARG A 30 2.32 5.28 3.00
CA ARG A 30 2.96 4.20 3.73
C ARG A 30 2.52 4.23 5.18
N LEU A 31 2.35 3.05 5.77
CA LEU A 31 2.24 2.92 7.21
C LEU A 31 3.55 3.35 7.86
N THR A 32 3.43 3.94 9.05
CA THR A 32 4.59 4.24 9.88
C THR A 32 5.37 2.96 10.20
N THR A 33 6.68 3.11 10.36
CA THR A 33 7.52 1.98 10.78
C THR A 33 7.22 1.67 12.25
N PRO A 34 7.15 0.40 12.65
CA PRO A 34 7.03 0.03 14.06
C PRO A 34 8.16 0.65 14.89
N THR A 35 7.83 1.16 16.07
CA THR A 35 8.75 1.95 16.92
C THR A 35 9.44 1.13 18.02
N GLY A 36 9.15 -0.17 18.14
CA GLY A 36 9.67 -1.03 19.20
C GLY A 36 10.97 -1.76 18.83
N ASP A 37 11.68 -2.25 19.84
CA ASP A 37 13.01 -2.88 19.71
C ASP A 37 12.98 -4.30 19.12
N PHE A 38 11.80 -4.94 19.13
CA PHE A 38 11.64 -6.30 18.63
C PHE A 38 11.21 -6.30 17.16
N ALA A 39 11.76 -7.23 16.38
CA ALA A 39 11.22 -7.53 15.07
C ALA A 39 9.78 -8.05 15.20
N ILE A 40 8.92 -7.77 14.21
CA ILE A 40 7.52 -8.21 14.24
C ILE A 40 7.35 -9.38 13.27
N GLY A 41 6.99 -10.53 13.82
CA GLY A 41 6.44 -11.66 13.08
C GLY A 41 4.96 -11.45 12.79
N ARG A 42 4.50 -12.01 11.67
CA ARG A 42 3.10 -11.91 11.24
C ARG A 42 2.63 -13.27 10.75
N ASP A 43 1.42 -13.62 11.12
CA ASP A 43 0.76 -14.80 10.58
C ASP A 43 -0.74 -14.54 10.39
N VAL A 44 -1.37 -15.26 9.46
CA VAL A 44 -2.81 -15.20 9.23
C VAL A 44 -3.36 -16.61 9.36
N LEU A 45 -4.18 -16.81 10.39
CA LEU A 45 -4.76 -18.10 10.70
C LEU A 45 -6.20 -18.13 10.21
N HIS A 46 -6.53 -19.13 9.41
CA HIS A 46 -7.91 -19.52 9.15
C HIS A 46 -8.33 -20.52 10.21
N MET A 47 -9.29 -20.14 11.04
CA MET A 47 -9.84 -20.98 12.09
C MET A 47 -11.28 -21.32 11.78
N VAL A 48 -11.61 -22.60 11.86
CA VAL A 48 -12.99 -23.10 11.78
C VAL A 48 -13.37 -23.58 13.17
N ASP A 49 -14.44 -23.03 13.72
CA ASP A 49 -15.04 -23.44 14.98
C ASP A 49 -16.26 -24.32 14.69
N ASP A 50 -16.04 -25.63 14.59
CA ASP A 50 -17.08 -26.62 14.31
C ASP A 50 -18.07 -26.81 15.48
N GLY A 51 -17.69 -26.39 16.69
CA GLY A 51 -18.54 -26.50 17.88
C GLY A 51 -19.63 -25.44 17.93
N GLN A 52 -19.53 -24.38 17.13
CA GLN A 52 -20.45 -23.25 17.15
C GLN A 52 -20.96 -22.90 15.75
N ARG A 53 -22.28 -22.75 15.61
CA ARG A 53 -22.90 -22.26 14.38
C ARG A 53 -22.66 -20.78 14.20
N ASP A 54 -22.50 -20.35 12.94
CA ASP A 54 -22.39 -18.93 12.62
C ASP A 54 -23.72 -18.19 12.92
N PRO A 55 -23.73 -17.11 13.72
CA PRO A 55 -24.94 -16.34 14.06
C PRO A 55 -25.67 -15.75 12.86
N TRP A 56 -24.96 -15.49 11.76
CA TRP A 56 -25.49 -14.89 10.54
C TRP A 56 -25.77 -15.93 9.45
N ARG A 57 -25.18 -17.12 9.58
CA ARG A 57 -25.36 -18.27 8.68
C ARG A 57 -25.46 -19.57 9.49
N PRO A 58 -26.58 -19.82 10.21
CA PRO A 58 -26.70 -20.95 11.14
C PRO A 58 -26.52 -22.33 10.49
N GLU A 59 -26.61 -22.42 9.17
CA GLU A 59 -26.36 -23.60 8.36
C GLU A 59 -24.87 -23.96 8.20
N ARG A 60 -23.94 -23.12 8.68
CA ARG A 60 -22.49 -23.33 8.59
C ARG A 60 -21.80 -23.25 9.94
N ALA A 61 -20.64 -23.90 10.04
CA ALA A 61 -19.70 -23.67 11.13
C ALA A 61 -19.19 -22.22 11.08
N ARG A 62 -18.82 -21.68 12.23
CA ARG A 62 -18.23 -20.34 12.30
C ARG A 62 -16.80 -20.38 11.77
N GLU A 63 -16.47 -19.49 10.86
CA GLU A 63 -15.11 -19.31 10.36
C GLU A 63 -14.54 -17.94 10.76
N LEU A 64 -13.26 -17.89 11.13
CA LEU A 64 -12.57 -16.68 11.57
C LEU A 64 -11.21 -16.57 10.89
N MET A 65 -10.89 -15.36 10.44
CA MET A 65 -9.55 -14.99 9.97
C MET A 65 -8.87 -14.15 11.05
N VAL A 66 -7.74 -14.63 11.57
CA VAL A 66 -7.01 -13.96 12.65
C VAL A 66 -5.64 -13.53 12.13
N SER A 67 -5.37 -12.23 12.13
CA SER A 67 -4.03 -11.68 11.86
C SER A 67 -3.26 -11.55 13.17
N MET A 68 -2.29 -12.42 13.39
CA MET A 68 -1.44 -12.41 14.58
C MET A 68 -0.17 -11.59 14.33
N TYR A 69 0.15 -10.70 15.26
CA TYR A 69 1.39 -9.92 15.29
C TYR A 69 2.11 -10.23 16.59
N TYR A 70 3.36 -10.67 16.52
CA TYR A 70 4.10 -11.10 17.70
C TYR A 70 5.59 -10.72 17.61
N PRO A 71 6.27 -10.52 18.75
CA PRO A 71 7.72 -10.33 18.76
C PRO A 71 8.42 -11.55 18.15
N ALA A 72 9.18 -11.32 17.09
CA ALA A 72 9.97 -12.34 16.42
C ALA A 72 11.47 -12.13 16.69
N ARG A 73 12.23 -13.21 16.62
CA ARG A 73 13.70 -13.12 16.65
C ARG A 73 14.17 -12.45 15.36
N SER A 74 15.02 -11.44 15.47
CA SER A 74 15.64 -10.79 14.32
C SER A 74 16.54 -11.79 13.59
N ALA A 75 16.25 -12.07 12.31
CA ALA A 75 17.24 -12.72 11.46
C ALA A 75 18.36 -11.71 11.25
N ALA A 76 19.56 -12.00 11.80
CA ALA A 76 20.75 -11.19 11.60
C ALA A 76 20.86 -10.85 10.11
N ASN A 77 20.83 -9.56 9.77
CA ASN A 77 20.83 -8.93 8.43
C ASN A 77 19.50 -8.46 7.82
N HIS A 78 18.58 -7.86 8.58
CA HIS A 78 17.52 -7.04 7.95
C HIS A 78 17.27 -5.73 8.72
N PRO A 79 18.00 -4.64 8.41
CA PRO A 79 17.59 -3.31 8.81
C PRO A 79 16.33 -2.95 8.01
N GLY A 80 15.16 -3.15 8.62
CA GLY A 80 13.89 -2.61 8.12
C GLY A 80 13.28 -3.30 6.89
N THR A 81 13.48 -4.60 6.66
CA THR A 81 12.94 -5.19 5.43
C THR A 81 11.45 -5.52 5.52
N ARG A 82 10.68 -4.68 4.82
CA ARG A 82 9.69 -5.13 3.83
C ARG A 82 10.24 -6.33 3.04
N ARG A 83 9.51 -7.44 3.04
CA ARG A 83 9.33 -8.24 1.82
C ARG A 83 7.86 -8.15 1.44
N GLY A 84 7.59 -7.42 0.36
CA GLY A 84 6.29 -7.45 -0.31
C GLY A 84 6.03 -8.84 -0.90
N SER A 85 4.73 -9.15 -1.04
CA SER A 85 4.14 -10.34 -1.66
C SER A 85 4.74 -11.68 -1.19
N GLY A 86 4.31 -12.12 -0.02
CA GLY A 86 4.16 -13.53 0.26
C GLY A 86 2.72 -13.76 0.67
N CYS A 87 1.83 -13.97 -0.31
CA CYS A 87 0.72 -14.88 -0.07
C CYS A 87 1.35 -16.20 0.34
N ALA A 88 1.52 -16.41 1.66
CA ALA A 88 1.60 -17.76 2.16
C ALA A 88 0.16 -18.26 2.11
N GLU A 89 -0.24 -18.69 0.91
CA GLU A 89 -1.35 -19.61 0.74
C GLU A 89 -0.92 -20.87 1.47
N GLY A 90 -1.25 -20.93 2.76
CA GLY A 90 -1.24 -22.15 3.55
C GLY A 90 -2.26 -23.08 2.93
N SER A 91 -1.81 -23.78 1.88
CA SER A 91 -2.42 -24.96 1.32
C SER A 91 -2.94 -25.84 2.45
N ALA A 92 -4.21 -26.19 2.32
CA ALA A 92 -4.93 -27.16 3.11
C ALA A 92 -4.06 -28.36 3.55
N GLY A 93 -4.30 -28.76 4.79
CA GLY A 93 -3.89 -30.02 5.40
C GLY A 93 -4.67 -30.19 6.70
#